data_AF-A0A1B1HYQ3-F1
#
_entry.id   AF-A0A1B1HYQ3-F1
#
_cell.length_a   1.000
_cell.length_b   1.000
_cell.length_c   1.000
_cell.angle_alpha   90.00
_cell.angle_beta   90.00
_cell.angle_gamma   90.00
#
_symmetry.space_group_name_H-M   'P 1'
#
loop_
_entity.id
_entity.type
_entity.pdbx_description
1 polymer ?
#
loop_
_entity_poly.entity_id
_entity_poly.type
_entity_poly.pdbx_seq_one_letter_code
_entity_poly.pdbx_strand_id
1 'polypeptide(L)'
;MHTESNNKTLLKSYAVVLGVAVLIYWGTGDLSRALTALLAFSPYAFVSAKPTAISAAIRSLGERGIRIRTSRTPERLSHMENIAFTPEAIAPADTMQSDVPQLIARLRSMGMHPVLLAPGGAKGAAQLAAQADIRDIRTGLPPLSDPFAVSTALVQKVAAQRSTSEENCLHIVLGSPAGDADILCTSDDLSQLPLLLRTARQVRQKIEQNAVFGYTLNFIGIGLAAAGILSPFTGALWHAASTALVLLNAESLHSAQVREKKFAFSKAL
;
A
#
# COMPACT_ATOMS: atom_id res chain seq x y z
N MET A 1 -9.99 10.63 12.70
CA MET A 1 -9.49 9.28 13.06
C MET A 1 -8.04 8.98 12.64
N HIS A 2 -7.54 9.29 11.44
CA HIS A 2 -6.12 8.97 11.08
C HIS A 2 -5.06 9.88 11.73
N THR A 3 -5.40 11.16 11.95
CA THR A 3 -4.57 12.07 12.75
C THR A 3 -4.34 11.50 14.15
N GLU A 4 -5.33 10.83 14.71
CA GLU A 4 -5.25 10.24 16.06
C GLU A 4 -4.33 9.01 16.13
N SER A 5 -4.35 8.14 15.11
CA SER A 5 -3.48 6.95 15.04
C SER A 5 -2.01 7.32 14.80
N ASN A 6 -1.77 8.27 13.88
CA ASN A 6 -0.42 8.79 13.65
C ASN A 6 0.11 9.53 14.88
N ASN A 7 -0.73 10.33 15.55
CA ASN A 7 -0.33 11.01 16.80
C ASN A 7 0.00 10.00 17.91
N LYS A 8 -0.75 8.91 18.06
CA LYS A 8 -0.42 7.84 19.01
C LYS A 8 0.90 7.17 18.69
N THR A 9 1.20 6.94 17.41
CA THR A 9 2.46 6.31 16.99
C THR A 9 3.65 7.25 17.19
N LEU A 10 3.48 8.54 16.88
CA LEU A 10 4.48 9.57 17.15
C LEU A 10 4.72 9.74 18.65
N LEU A 11 3.67 9.79 19.46
CA LEU A 11 3.79 9.89 20.91
C LEU A 11 4.55 8.69 21.49
N LYS A 12 4.25 7.47 21.01
CA LYS A 12 4.97 6.25 21.40
C LYS A 12 6.44 6.31 21.01
N SER A 13 6.77 6.76 19.80
CA SER A 13 8.17 6.85 19.39
C SER A 13 8.96 7.85 20.23
N TYR A 14 8.39 9.03 20.52
CA TYR A 14 9.02 10.01 21.41
C TYR A 14 9.17 9.48 22.84
N ALA A 15 8.17 8.78 23.38
CA ALA A 15 8.25 8.17 24.71
C ALA A 15 9.37 7.12 24.80
N VAL A 16 9.54 6.29 23.76
CA VAL A 16 10.63 5.32 23.67
C VAL A 16 11.98 6.02 23.68
N VAL A 17 12.17 7.07 22.87
CA VAL A 17 13.44 7.81 22.80
C VAL A 17 13.74 8.50 24.12
N LEU A 18 12.74 9.07 24.79
CA LEU A 18 12.91 9.68 26.10
C LEU A 18 13.33 8.65 27.16
N GLY A 19 12.72 7.45 27.15
CA GLY A 19 13.15 6.34 28.00
C GLY A 19 14.60 5.93 27.74
N VAL A 20 15.00 5.82 26.47
CA VAL A 20 16.40 5.53 26.09
C VAL A 20 17.35 6.62 26.55
N ALA A 21 16.97 7.90 26.43
CA ALA A 21 17.80 9.02 26.90
C ALA A 21 18.00 8.99 28.43
N VAL A 22 16.95 8.65 29.20
CA VAL A 22 17.05 8.45 30.65
C VAL A 22 17.98 7.30 30.98
N LEU A 23 17.92 6.18 30.24
CA LEU A 23 18.84 5.05 30.42
C LEU A 23 20.29 5.43 30.10
N ILE A 24 20.52 6.21 29.05
CA ILE A 24 21.86 6.74 28.73
C ILE A 24 22.36 7.63 29.87
N TYR A 25 21.53 8.53 30.39
CA TYR A 25 21.90 9.38 31.52
C TYR A 25 22.24 8.55 32.76
N TRP A 26 21.42 7.55 33.09
CA TRP A 26 21.65 6.72 34.27
C TRP A 26 22.92 5.87 34.14
N GLY A 27 23.21 5.36 32.95
CA GLY A 27 24.41 4.56 32.68
C GLY A 27 25.70 5.37 32.53
N THR A 28 25.63 6.62 32.07
CA THR A 28 26.83 7.44 31.79
C THR A 28 27.06 8.57 32.78
N GLY A 29 26.03 9.01 33.51
CA GLY A 29 26.05 10.20 34.38
C GLY A 29 26.10 11.54 33.62
N ASP A 30 26.12 11.51 32.29
CA ASP A 30 26.37 12.69 31.46
C ASP A 30 25.08 13.16 30.76
N LEU A 31 24.59 14.32 31.18
CA LEU A 31 23.39 14.93 30.60
C LEU A 31 23.60 15.30 29.13
N SER A 32 24.82 15.63 28.71
CA SER A 32 25.11 16.01 27.33
C SER A 32 24.86 14.85 26.36
N ARG A 33 25.17 13.61 26.77
CA ARG A 33 24.94 12.40 25.96
C ARG A 33 23.46 12.09 25.80
N ALA A 34 22.70 12.23 26.88
CA ALA A 34 21.25 12.06 26.86
C ALA A 34 20.55 13.11 25.97
N LEU A 35 20.95 14.38 26.10
CA LEU A 35 20.44 15.46 25.23
C LEU A 35 20.85 15.25 23.77
N THR A 36 22.08 14.80 23.52
CA THR A 36 22.55 14.52 22.15
C THR A 36 21.78 13.38 21.50
N ALA A 37 21.43 12.34 22.26
CA ALA A 37 20.59 11.24 21.76
C ALA A 37 19.17 11.72 21.40
N LEU A 38 18.59 12.63 22.20
CA LEU A 38 17.31 13.27 21.89
C LEU A 38 17.38 14.13 20.63
N LEU A 39 18.45 14.90 20.47
CA LEU A 39 18.68 15.76 19.30
C LEU A 39 18.92 14.93 18.02
N ALA A 40 19.70 13.85 18.12
CA ALA A 40 20.04 13.01 16.98
C ALA A 40 18.82 12.22 16.44
N PHE A 41 17.79 12.01 17.26
CA PHE A 41 16.58 11.31 16.84
C PHE A 41 15.74 12.14 15.86
N SER A 42 15.33 11.53 14.74
CA SER A 42 14.42 12.13 13.76
C SER A 42 13.28 11.16 13.41
N PRO A 43 12.01 11.46 13.75
CA PRO A 43 10.88 10.63 13.34
C PRO A 43 10.45 10.89 11.87
N TYR A 44 11.20 11.71 11.13
CA TYR A 44 10.79 12.21 9.81
C TYR A 44 10.54 11.10 8.78
N ALA A 45 11.35 10.04 8.80
CA ALA A 45 11.18 8.88 7.90
C ALA A 45 9.78 8.27 7.99
N PHE A 46 9.23 8.18 9.19
CA PHE A 46 7.90 7.62 9.41
C PHE A 46 6.79 8.53 8.87
N VAL A 47 6.96 9.84 9.03
CA VAL A 47 5.95 10.85 8.66
C VAL A 47 5.88 11.03 7.14
N SER A 48 7.02 11.04 6.45
CA SER A 48 7.07 11.40 5.02
C SER A 48 7.12 10.21 4.05
N ALA A 49 7.50 9.00 4.49
CA ALA A 49 7.62 7.86 3.57
C ALA A 49 6.30 7.50 2.86
N LYS A 50 5.18 7.55 3.60
CA LYS A 50 3.85 7.16 3.11
C LYS A 50 3.33 8.08 1.99
N PRO A 51 3.18 9.40 2.19
CA PRO A 51 2.60 10.28 1.17
C PRO A 51 3.40 10.29 -0.13
N THR A 52 4.73 10.20 -0.08
CA THR A 52 5.59 10.19 -1.27
C THR A 52 5.40 8.92 -2.10
N ALA A 53 5.43 7.75 -1.46
CA ALA A 53 5.24 6.47 -2.14
C ALA A 53 3.83 6.34 -2.75
N ILE A 54 2.81 6.78 -2.00
CA ILE A 54 1.41 6.76 -2.44
C ILE A 54 1.21 7.70 -3.63
N SER A 55 1.74 8.93 -3.58
CA SER A 55 1.57 9.92 -4.66
C SER A 55 2.21 9.44 -5.97
N ALA A 56 3.42 8.86 -5.88
CA ALA A 56 4.09 8.28 -7.03
C ALA A 56 3.30 7.12 -7.65
N ALA A 57 2.68 6.27 -6.82
CA ALA A 57 1.84 5.18 -7.30
C ALA A 57 0.54 5.65 -7.94
N ILE A 58 -0.16 6.61 -7.33
CA ILE A 58 -1.36 7.21 -7.91
C ILE A 58 -1.05 7.83 -9.27
N ARG A 59 0.08 8.54 -9.39
CA ARG A 59 0.54 9.09 -10.66
C ARG A 59 0.83 7.98 -11.68
N SER A 60 1.61 6.97 -11.30
CA SER A 60 1.98 5.88 -12.20
C SER A 60 0.77 5.05 -12.68
N LEU A 61 -0.26 4.91 -11.85
CA LEU A 61 -1.50 4.23 -12.18
C LEU A 61 -2.40 5.12 -13.05
N GLY A 62 -2.46 6.42 -12.73
CA GLY A 62 -3.19 7.41 -13.52
C GLY A 62 -2.68 7.52 -14.97
N GLU A 63 -1.35 7.46 -15.17
CA GLU A 63 -0.71 7.40 -16.50
C GLU A 63 -1.10 6.15 -17.30
N ARG A 64 -1.71 5.14 -16.66
CA ARG A 64 -2.19 3.90 -17.30
C ARG A 64 -3.72 3.80 -17.33
N GLY A 65 -4.42 4.90 -17.05
CA GLY A 65 -5.88 4.95 -17.04
C GLY A 65 -6.53 4.32 -15.80
N ILE A 66 -5.79 4.16 -14.70
CA ILE A 66 -6.31 3.69 -13.42
C ILE A 66 -6.33 4.85 -12.44
N ARG A 67 -7.54 5.29 -12.07
CA ARG A 67 -7.76 6.43 -11.19
C ARG A 67 -8.07 5.95 -9.78
N ILE A 68 -7.32 6.45 -8.81
CA ILE A 68 -7.52 6.16 -7.39
C ILE A 68 -8.15 7.38 -6.73
N ARG A 69 -9.22 7.17 -5.96
CA ARG A 69 -9.97 8.25 -5.31
C ARG A 69 -9.33 8.74 -4.02
N THR A 70 -8.71 7.86 -3.25
CA THR A 70 -8.19 8.18 -1.93
C THR A 70 -6.75 7.69 -1.76
N SER A 71 -5.92 8.46 -1.07
CA SER A 71 -4.52 8.11 -0.79
C SER A 71 -4.35 6.84 0.05
N ARG A 72 -5.38 6.40 0.78
CA ARG A 72 -5.36 5.15 1.55
C ARG A 72 -5.61 3.91 0.72
N THR A 73 -6.18 4.07 -0.47
CA THR A 73 -6.60 2.94 -1.31
C THR A 73 -5.44 2.03 -1.70
N PRO A 74 -4.24 2.53 -2.11
CA PRO A 74 -3.10 1.66 -2.40
C PRO A 74 -2.58 0.91 -1.18
N GLU A 75 -2.57 1.55 0.00
CA GLU A 75 -2.16 0.92 1.27
C GLU A 75 -3.15 -0.19 1.64
N ARG A 76 -4.45 0.11 1.65
CA ARG A 76 -5.51 -0.90 1.90
C ARG A 76 -5.43 -2.05 0.91
N LEU A 77 -5.32 -1.77 -0.39
CA LEU A 77 -5.24 -2.79 -1.43
C LEU A 77 -4.03 -3.72 -1.24
N SER A 78 -2.91 -3.20 -0.73
CA SER A 78 -1.71 -4.00 -0.47
C SER A 78 -1.87 -5.06 0.63
N HIS A 79 -2.91 -4.93 1.46
CA HIS A 79 -3.26 -5.86 2.53
C HIS A 79 -4.43 -6.78 2.16
N MET A 80 -5.02 -6.64 0.97
CA MET A 80 -6.09 -7.52 0.54
C MET A 80 -5.51 -8.88 0.14
N GLU A 81 -6.16 -9.93 0.59
CA GLU A 81 -5.83 -11.32 0.24
C GLU A 81 -6.92 -11.92 -0.65
N ASN A 82 -8.14 -11.40 -0.57
CA ASN A 82 -9.28 -11.87 -1.34
C ASN A 82 -9.58 -10.90 -2.49
N ILE A 83 -9.92 -11.44 -3.66
CA ILE A 83 -10.40 -10.67 -4.80
C ILE A 83 -11.70 -11.26 -5.30
N ALA A 84 -12.79 -10.53 -5.10
CA ALA A 84 -14.12 -10.95 -5.50
C ALA A 84 -14.46 -10.37 -6.88
N PHE A 85 -15.06 -11.17 -7.75
CA PHE A 85 -15.50 -10.76 -9.08
C PHE A 85 -17.00 -10.96 -9.20
N THR A 86 -17.70 -10.01 -9.83
CA THR A 86 -19.07 -10.25 -10.26
C THR A 86 -19.12 -10.95 -11.62
N PRO A 87 -20.20 -11.69 -11.94
CA PRO A 87 -20.36 -12.34 -13.24
C PRO A 87 -20.17 -11.38 -14.41
N GLU A 88 -20.66 -10.15 -14.30
CA GLU A 88 -20.59 -9.12 -15.34
C GLU A 88 -19.17 -8.61 -15.56
N ALA A 89 -18.30 -8.69 -14.54
CA ALA A 89 -16.90 -8.33 -14.68
C ALA A 89 -16.12 -9.39 -15.48
N ILE A 90 -16.45 -10.67 -15.29
CA ILE A 90 -15.78 -11.80 -15.97
C ILE A 90 -16.38 -12.07 -17.36
N ALA A 91 -17.70 -11.95 -17.48
CA ALA A 91 -18.47 -12.20 -18.68
C ALA A 91 -19.48 -11.04 -18.92
N PRO A 92 -19.04 -9.89 -19.46
CA PRO A 92 -19.87 -8.70 -19.66
C PRO A 92 -21.10 -8.86 -20.57
N ALA A 93 -21.19 -9.97 -21.31
CA ALA A 93 -22.26 -10.29 -22.23
C ALA A 93 -22.48 -11.81 -22.28
N ASP A 94 -22.43 -12.47 -21.11
CA ASP A 94 -22.50 -13.94 -20.94
C ASP A 94 -21.42 -14.75 -21.70
N THR A 95 -20.48 -14.05 -22.32
CA THR A 95 -19.32 -14.63 -23.01
C THR A 95 -18.09 -14.38 -22.15
N MET A 96 -17.46 -15.45 -21.67
CA MET A 96 -16.25 -15.35 -20.86
C MET A 96 -15.11 -14.76 -21.68
N GLN A 97 -14.41 -13.77 -21.13
CA GLN A 97 -13.18 -13.27 -21.75
C GLN A 97 -12.11 -14.38 -21.76
N SER A 98 -11.42 -14.56 -22.89
CA SER A 98 -10.44 -15.64 -23.11
C SER A 98 -9.31 -15.67 -22.08
N ASP A 99 -9.00 -14.51 -21.51
CA ASP A 99 -7.81 -14.29 -20.69
C ASP A 99 -8.10 -14.52 -19.19
N VAL A 100 -9.36 -14.74 -18.83
CA VAL A 100 -9.80 -14.91 -17.43
C VAL A 100 -9.11 -16.09 -16.74
N PRO A 101 -9.07 -17.32 -17.29
CA PRO A 101 -8.45 -18.45 -16.58
C PRO A 101 -6.96 -18.21 -16.31
N GLN A 102 -6.25 -17.61 -17.27
CA GLN A 102 -4.84 -17.25 -17.12
C GLN A 102 -4.63 -16.14 -16.08
N LEU A 103 -5.53 -15.15 -16.07
CA LEU A 103 -5.53 -14.10 -15.07
C LEU A 103 -5.79 -14.64 -13.67
N ILE A 104 -6.77 -15.52 -13.49
CA ILE A 104 -7.11 -16.13 -12.20
C ILE A 104 -5.93 -16.95 -11.68
N ALA A 105 -5.27 -17.73 -12.55
CA ALA A 105 -4.03 -18.43 -12.21
C ALA A 105 -2.91 -17.48 -11.77
N ARG A 106 -2.76 -16.34 -12.47
CA ARG A 106 -1.77 -15.29 -12.11
C ARG A 106 -2.09 -14.60 -10.79
N LEU A 107 -3.37 -14.35 -10.50
CA LEU A 107 -3.80 -13.77 -9.24
C LEU A 107 -3.54 -14.74 -8.07
N ARG A 108 -3.77 -16.04 -8.27
CA ARG A 108 -3.41 -17.09 -7.30
C ARG A 108 -1.90 -17.18 -7.07
N SER A 109 -1.08 -17.10 -8.11
CA SER A 109 0.39 -17.10 -7.94
C SER A 109 0.91 -15.85 -7.25
N MET A 110 0.14 -14.76 -7.29
CA MET A 110 0.35 -13.58 -6.46
C MET A 110 -0.18 -13.77 -5.03
N GLY A 111 -0.74 -14.91 -4.64
CA GLY A 111 -1.28 -15.14 -3.29
C GLY A 111 -2.62 -14.45 -3.04
N MET A 112 -3.36 -14.10 -4.10
CA MET A 112 -4.76 -13.70 -3.96
C MET A 112 -5.66 -14.94 -3.99
N HIS A 113 -6.79 -14.88 -3.29
CA HIS A 113 -7.87 -15.85 -3.33
C HIS A 113 -9.02 -15.29 -4.20
N PRO A 114 -9.17 -15.76 -5.44
CA PRO A 114 -10.24 -15.34 -6.32
C PRO A 114 -11.56 -15.94 -5.87
N VAL A 115 -12.60 -15.10 -5.78
CA VAL A 115 -13.94 -15.49 -5.36
C VAL A 115 -14.94 -14.97 -6.38
N LEU A 116 -15.93 -15.78 -6.75
CA LEU A 116 -17.03 -15.35 -7.60
C LEU A 116 -18.19 -14.91 -6.71
N LEU A 117 -18.58 -13.63 -6.79
CA LEU A 117 -19.71 -13.07 -6.06
C LEU A 117 -20.92 -12.99 -6.98
N ALA A 118 -21.90 -13.88 -6.82
CA ALA A 118 -23.11 -13.97 -7.62
C ALA A 118 -24.36 -13.58 -6.79
N PRO A 119 -24.60 -12.27 -6.55
CA PRO A 119 -25.77 -11.79 -5.82
C PRO A 119 -27.05 -12.20 -6.56
N GLY A 120 -27.85 -13.08 -5.95
CA GLY A 120 -29.09 -13.58 -6.54
C GLY A 120 -29.03 -14.98 -7.15
N GLY A 121 -27.91 -15.71 -7.02
CA GLY A 121 -27.83 -17.12 -7.44
C GLY A 121 -27.92 -17.28 -8.95
N ALA A 122 -27.17 -16.46 -9.70
CA ALA A 122 -27.22 -16.41 -11.15
C ALA A 122 -27.15 -17.82 -11.79
N LYS A 123 -28.16 -18.14 -12.62
CA LYS A 123 -28.16 -19.34 -13.47
C LYS A 123 -26.88 -19.29 -14.31
N GLY A 124 -25.99 -20.27 -14.16
CA GLY A 124 -24.70 -20.31 -14.86
C GLY A 124 -23.50 -19.83 -14.04
N ALA A 125 -23.66 -19.29 -12.83
CA ALA A 125 -22.53 -18.89 -11.98
C ALA A 125 -21.56 -20.05 -11.70
N ALA A 126 -22.08 -21.26 -11.44
CA ALA A 126 -21.27 -22.45 -11.24
C ALA A 126 -20.49 -22.86 -12.51
N GLN A 127 -21.10 -22.71 -13.70
CA GLN A 127 -20.44 -22.98 -14.97
C GLN A 127 -19.37 -21.92 -15.27
N LEU A 128 -19.68 -20.65 -15.03
CA LEU A 128 -18.75 -19.54 -15.19
C LEU A 128 -17.54 -19.68 -14.25
N ALA A 129 -17.79 -20.02 -12.98
CA ALA A 129 -16.74 -20.29 -12.01
C ALA A 129 -15.86 -21.48 -12.44
N ALA A 130 -16.48 -22.57 -12.92
CA ALA A 130 -15.73 -23.72 -13.41
C ALA A 130 -14.86 -23.37 -14.63
N GLN A 131 -15.38 -22.58 -15.58
CA GLN A 131 -14.63 -22.12 -16.75
C GLN A 131 -13.49 -21.16 -16.38
N ALA A 132 -13.71 -20.28 -15.41
CA ALA A 132 -12.71 -19.34 -14.91
C ALA A 132 -11.69 -19.98 -13.96
N ASP A 133 -11.86 -21.26 -13.59
CA ASP A 133 -11.17 -21.92 -12.49
C ASP A 133 -11.28 -21.10 -11.20
N ILE A 134 -12.50 -20.85 -10.72
CA ILE A 134 -12.79 -20.23 -9.43
C ILE A 134 -13.53 -21.26 -8.56
N ARG A 135 -13.01 -21.55 -7.38
CA ARG A 135 -13.54 -22.59 -6.49
C ARG A 135 -14.47 -22.04 -5.40
N ASP A 136 -14.26 -20.79 -4.99
CA ASP A 136 -15.09 -20.13 -3.97
C ASP A 136 -16.16 -19.30 -4.68
N ILE A 137 -17.42 -19.71 -4.53
CA ILE A 137 -18.59 -19.04 -5.10
C ILE A 137 -19.46 -18.60 -3.94
N ARG A 138 -19.80 -17.31 -3.89
CA ARG A 138 -20.61 -16.72 -2.82
C ARG A 138 -21.79 -15.97 -3.40
N THR A 139 -22.94 -16.10 -2.75
CA THR A 139 -24.16 -15.37 -3.14
C THR A 139 -24.23 -13.95 -2.57
N GLY A 140 -23.26 -13.58 -1.74
CA GLY A 140 -23.16 -12.27 -1.11
C GLY A 140 -21.89 -12.18 -0.27
N LEU A 141 -21.51 -10.96 0.10
CA LEU A 141 -20.39 -10.74 1.01
C LEU A 141 -20.85 -11.13 2.43
N PRO A 142 -19.97 -11.78 3.23
CA PRO A 142 -20.26 -12.05 4.63
C PRO A 142 -20.47 -10.73 5.41
N PRO A 143 -21.12 -10.78 6.59
CA PRO A 143 -21.47 -9.60 7.36
C PRO A 143 -20.26 -8.68 7.60
N LEU A 144 -20.50 -7.36 7.72
CA LEU A 144 -19.46 -6.30 7.80
C LEU A 144 -18.36 -6.52 8.85
N SER A 145 -18.61 -7.34 9.88
CA SER A 145 -17.67 -7.69 10.94
C SER A 145 -16.74 -8.86 10.60
N ASP A 146 -16.95 -9.55 9.48
CA ASP A 146 -16.13 -10.68 9.07
C ASP A 146 -14.76 -10.22 8.52
N PRO A 147 -13.64 -10.77 9.03
CA PRO A 147 -12.31 -10.51 8.49
C PRO A 147 -12.19 -10.68 6.97
N PHE A 148 -13.00 -11.56 6.37
CA PHE A 148 -13.07 -11.77 4.93
C PHE A 148 -13.53 -10.51 4.18
N ALA A 149 -14.60 -9.84 4.62
CA ALA A 149 -15.13 -8.66 3.95
C ALA A 149 -14.13 -7.49 4.00
N VAL A 150 -13.42 -7.34 5.11
CA VAL A 150 -12.41 -6.29 5.29
C VAL A 150 -11.17 -6.52 4.41
N SER A 151 -10.86 -7.77 4.08
CA SER A 151 -9.69 -8.19 3.30
C SER A 151 -10.01 -8.48 1.81
N THR A 152 -11.20 -8.08 1.34
CA THR A 152 -11.66 -8.32 -0.02
C THR A 152 -11.64 -7.05 -0.87
N ALA A 153 -11.02 -7.17 -2.05
CA ALA A 153 -11.19 -6.23 -3.15
C ALA A 153 -12.30 -6.73 -4.08
N LEU A 154 -13.37 -5.95 -4.22
CA LEU A 154 -14.52 -6.27 -5.08
C LEU A 154 -14.32 -5.64 -6.46
N VAL A 155 -14.36 -6.46 -7.50
CA VAL A 155 -14.22 -6.07 -8.91
C VAL A 155 -15.58 -6.15 -9.59
N GLN A 156 -16.03 -5.02 -10.11
CA GLN A 156 -17.34 -4.83 -10.75
C GLN A 156 -17.19 -4.09 -12.09
N LYS A 157 -18.15 -4.30 -12.99
CA LYS A 157 -18.29 -3.51 -14.23
C LYS A 157 -19.38 -2.43 -14.06
N VAL A 158 -19.24 -1.34 -14.81
CA VAL A 158 -20.07 -0.12 -14.82
C VAL A 158 -21.57 -0.39 -14.61
N ALA A 159 -22.04 -0.23 -13.36
CA ALA A 159 -23.42 0.12 -12.95
C ALA A 159 -23.70 -0.18 -11.46
N ALA A 160 -22.81 -0.86 -10.73
CA ALA A 160 -23.07 -1.14 -9.32
C ALA A 160 -23.02 0.15 -8.49
N GLN A 161 -24.20 0.70 -8.17
CA GLN A 161 -24.33 1.60 -7.03
C GLN A 161 -23.73 0.89 -5.82
N ARG A 162 -22.84 1.58 -5.10
CA ARG A 162 -22.24 1.09 -3.86
C ARG A 162 -23.38 0.68 -2.93
N SER A 163 -23.58 -0.62 -2.76
CA SER A 163 -24.62 -1.09 -1.86
C SER A 163 -24.15 -0.89 -0.43
N THR A 164 -25.05 -0.52 0.48
CA THR A 164 -24.73 -0.28 1.90
C THR A 164 -24.12 -1.51 2.59
N SER A 165 -24.29 -2.71 2.02
CA SER A 165 -23.71 -3.95 2.52
C SER A 165 -22.21 -4.11 2.20
N GLU A 166 -21.62 -3.23 1.37
CA GLU A 166 -20.27 -3.36 0.83
C GLU A 166 -19.32 -2.24 1.28
N GLU A 167 -19.69 -1.44 2.28
CA GLU A 167 -18.96 -0.23 2.70
C GLU A 167 -17.48 -0.47 3.07
N ASN A 168 -17.16 -1.65 3.60
CA ASN A 168 -15.81 -1.96 4.08
C ASN A 168 -14.93 -2.71 3.05
N CYS A 169 -15.53 -3.23 1.97
CA CYS A 169 -14.77 -3.78 0.85
C CYS A 169 -14.12 -2.67 0.04
N LEU A 170 -13.02 -2.97 -0.63
CA LEU A 170 -12.37 -2.03 -1.54
C LEU A 170 -12.96 -2.21 -2.95
N HIS A 171 -13.61 -1.17 -3.47
CA HIS A 171 -14.34 -1.25 -4.75
C HIS A 171 -13.45 -0.88 -5.94
N ILE A 172 -13.39 -1.78 -6.93
CA ILE A 172 -12.68 -1.63 -8.19
C ILE A 172 -13.70 -1.71 -9.32
N VAL A 173 -13.92 -0.59 -10.01
CA VAL A 173 -14.84 -0.51 -11.15
C VAL A 173 -14.05 -0.47 -12.46
N LEU A 174 -14.39 -1.37 -13.38
CA LEU A 174 -13.82 -1.46 -14.72
C LEU A 174 -14.73 -0.78 -15.75
N GLY A 175 -14.13 -0.22 -16.80
CA GLY A 175 -14.84 0.32 -17.96
C GLY A 175 -15.48 1.69 -17.78
N SER A 176 -15.32 2.34 -16.63
CA SER A 176 -15.86 3.69 -16.42
C SER A 176 -14.81 4.65 -15.88
N PRO A 177 -14.67 5.83 -16.51
CA PRO A 177 -13.87 6.91 -15.96
C PRO A 177 -14.56 7.64 -14.80
N ALA A 178 -15.84 7.35 -14.53
CA ALA A 178 -16.66 8.04 -13.53
C ALA A 178 -17.55 7.06 -12.72
N GLY A 179 -17.59 7.22 -11.41
CA GLY A 179 -18.40 6.37 -10.53
C GLY A 179 -18.02 6.51 -9.07
N ASP A 180 -18.82 5.94 -8.18
CA ASP A 180 -18.60 5.96 -6.74
C ASP A 180 -17.79 4.75 -6.25
N ALA A 181 -16.51 4.67 -6.67
CA ALA A 181 -15.61 3.58 -6.30
C ALA A 181 -14.26 4.08 -5.74
N ASP A 182 -13.52 3.19 -5.07
CA ASP A 182 -12.20 3.50 -4.53
C ASP A 182 -11.14 3.52 -5.64
N ILE A 183 -11.30 2.64 -6.64
CA ILE A 183 -10.47 2.52 -7.84
C ILE A 183 -11.37 2.46 -9.07
N LEU A 184 -11.06 3.29 -10.06
CA LEU A 184 -11.75 3.37 -11.35
C LEU A 184 -10.74 3.06 -12.45
N CYS A 185 -11.01 2.03 -13.25
CA CYS A 185 -10.22 1.70 -14.43
C CYS A 185 -10.99 2.13 -15.68
N THR A 186 -10.33 2.90 -16.55
CA THR A 186 -10.94 3.33 -17.82
C THR A 186 -11.15 2.16 -18.78
N SER A 187 -10.28 1.14 -18.71
CA SER A 187 -10.40 -0.07 -19.52
C SER A 187 -11.31 -1.10 -18.84
N ASP A 188 -12.00 -1.89 -19.66
CA ASP A 188 -12.72 -3.11 -19.26
C ASP A 188 -11.80 -4.33 -19.10
N ASP A 189 -10.52 -4.18 -19.45
CA ASP A 189 -9.55 -5.27 -19.45
C ASP A 189 -9.08 -5.62 -18.03
N LEU A 190 -9.34 -6.87 -17.65
CA LEU A 190 -8.95 -7.44 -16.36
C LEU A 190 -7.43 -7.63 -16.22
N SER A 191 -6.67 -7.57 -17.32
CA SER A 191 -5.20 -7.67 -17.34
C SER A 191 -4.50 -6.55 -16.55
N GLN A 192 -5.22 -5.47 -16.23
CA GLN A 192 -4.73 -4.35 -15.41
C GLN A 192 -4.70 -4.67 -13.90
N LEU A 193 -5.47 -5.66 -13.43
CA LEU A 193 -5.57 -6.00 -12.01
C LEU A 193 -4.25 -6.49 -11.40
N PRO A 194 -3.46 -7.39 -12.04
CA PRO A 194 -2.16 -7.80 -11.53
C PRO A 194 -1.18 -6.63 -11.41
N LEU A 195 -1.21 -5.69 -12.36
CA LEU A 195 -0.39 -4.48 -12.31
C LEU A 195 -0.78 -3.59 -11.13
N LEU A 196 -2.08 -3.39 -10.92
CA LEU A 196 -2.62 -2.61 -9.83
C LEU A 196 -2.19 -3.20 -8.48
N LEU A 197 -2.40 -4.50 -8.27
CA LEU A 197 -1.99 -5.23 -7.06
C LEU A 197 -0.47 -5.19 -6.84
N ARG A 198 0.32 -5.38 -7.91
CA ARG A 198 1.78 -5.28 -7.84
C ARG A 198 2.21 -3.89 -7.40
N THR A 199 1.60 -2.85 -7.95
CA THR A 199 1.90 -1.46 -7.59
C THR A 199 1.55 -1.18 -6.14
N ALA A 200 0.39 -1.64 -5.66
CA ALA A 200 -0.01 -1.51 -4.26
C ALA A 200 0.99 -2.19 -3.30
N ARG A 201 1.43 -3.41 -3.62
CA ARG A 201 2.44 -4.13 -2.83
C ARG A 201 3.82 -3.46 -2.86
N GLN A 202 4.21 -2.91 -4.01
CA GLN A 202 5.44 -2.12 -4.13
C GLN A 202 5.39 -0.86 -3.26
N VAL A 203 4.24 -0.18 -3.19
CA VAL A 203 4.06 0.97 -2.28
C VAL A 203 4.28 0.54 -0.84
N ARG A 204 3.66 -0.55 -0.41
CA ARG A 204 3.85 -1.08 0.95
C ARG A 204 5.31 -1.42 1.23
N GLN A 205 5.96 -2.14 0.32
CA GLN A 205 7.38 -2.49 0.46
C GLN A 205 8.27 -1.25 0.56
N LYS A 206 8.00 -0.20 -0.24
CA LYS A 206 8.74 1.07 -0.16
C LYS A 206 8.52 1.80 1.17
N ILE A 207 7.28 1.78 1.70
CA ILE A 207 6.97 2.35 3.01
C ILE A 207 7.75 1.61 4.09
N GLU A 208 7.74 0.28 4.08
CA GLU A 208 8.48 -0.55 5.05
C GLU A 208 10.00 -0.35 4.94
N GLN A 209 10.56 -0.33 3.73
CA GLN A 209 11.98 -0.07 3.50
C GLN A 209 12.42 1.31 4.00
N ASN A 210 11.66 2.37 3.69
CA ASN A 210 11.97 3.72 4.15
C ASN A 210 11.85 3.84 5.68
N ALA A 211 10.89 3.14 6.29
CA ALA A 211 10.74 3.09 7.74
C ALA A 211 11.95 2.40 8.39
N VAL A 212 12.35 1.22 7.90
CA VAL A 212 13.54 0.49 8.39
C VAL A 212 14.81 1.33 8.24
N PHE A 213 15.01 1.99 7.09
CA PHE A 213 16.16 2.86 6.87
C PHE A 213 16.22 4.02 7.88
N GLY A 214 15.08 4.67 8.13
CA GLY A 214 14.98 5.73 9.15
C GLY A 214 15.26 5.24 10.56
N TYR A 215 14.73 4.07 10.94
CA TYR A 215 15.01 3.47 12.25
C TYR A 215 16.49 3.11 12.42
N THR A 216 17.14 2.61 11.38
CA THR A 216 18.57 2.30 11.41
C THR A 216 19.42 3.55 11.63
N LEU A 217 19.14 4.65 10.92
CA LEU A 217 19.85 5.92 11.12
C LEU A 217 19.63 6.50 12.52
N ASN A 218 18.41 6.38 13.07
CA ASN A 218 18.13 6.78 14.43
C ASN A 218 18.89 5.92 15.45
N PHE A 219 18.92 4.60 15.25
CA PHE A 219 19.65 3.68 16.12
C PHE A 219 21.15 3.98 16.13
N ILE A 220 21.75 4.23 14.96
CA ILE A 220 23.15 4.65 14.85
C ILE A 220 23.38 5.97 15.59
N GLY A 221 22.54 6.98 15.37
CA GLY A 221 22.68 8.29 16.03
C GLY A 221 22.62 8.18 17.57
N ILE A 222 21.66 7.41 18.09
CA ILE A 222 21.52 7.18 19.53
C ILE A 222 22.74 6.42 20.08
N GLY A 223 23.22 5.39 19.37
CA GLY A 223 24.41 4.62 19.77
C GLY A 223 25.67 5.49 19.83
N LEU A 224 25.88 6.35 18.83
CA LEU A 224 27.01 7.28 18.81
C LEU A 224 26.91 8.34 19.91
N ALA A 225 25.71 8.80 20.24
CA ALA A 225 25.48 9.72 21.37
C ALA A 225 25.75 9.05 22.72
N ALA A 226 25.29 7.81 22.92
CA ALA A 226 25.55 7.03 24.13
C ALA A 226 27.05 6.77 24.35
N ALA A 227 27.78 6.47 23.26
CA ALA A 227 29.23 6.31 23.27
C ALA A 227 30.00 7.63 23.54
N GLY A 228 29.33 8.78 23.50
CA GLY A 228 29.95 10.10 23.63
C GLY A 228 30.75 10.53 22.39
N ILE A 229 30.56 9.86 21.26
CA ILE A 229 31.19 10.21 19.97
C ILE A 229 30.52 11.46 19.39
N LEU A 230 29.19 11.57 19.55
CA LEU A 230 28.46 12.77 19.19
C LEU A 230 28.42 13.76 20.37
N SER A 231 28.83 14.99 20.08
CA SER A 231 28.53 16.18 20.87
C SER A 231 27.15 16.75 20.50
N PRO A 232 26.53 17.63 21.31
CA PRO A 232 25.22 18.21 20.99
C PRO A 232 25.17 18.90 19.61
N PHE A 233 26.25 19.57 19.23
CA PHE A 233 26.38 20.19 17.91
C PHE A 233 26.43 19.17 16.77
N THR A 234 27.26 18.12 16.90
CA THR A 234 27.38 17.08 15.88
C THR A 234 26.14 16.17 15.83
N GLY A 235 25.42 15.99 16.94
CA GLY A 235 24.12 15.33 16.99
C GLY A 235 23.03 16.09 16.20
N ALA A 236 23.01 17.43 16.30
CA ALA A 236 22.14 18.25 15.46
C ALA A 236 22.50 18.12 13.97
N LEU A 237 23.79 18.06 13.64
CA LEU A 237 24.25 17.84 12.26
C LEU A 237 23.84 16.45 11.75
N TRP A 238 23.96 15.41 12.59
CA TRP A 238 23.48 14.06 12.29
C TRP A 238 21.99 14.06 11.99
N HIS A 239 21.17 14.75 12.79
CA HIS A 239 19.74 14.87 12.56
C HIS A 239 19.41 15.49 11.20
N ALA A 240 20.10 16.58 10.84
CA ALA A 240 19.92 17.23 9.55
C ALA A 240 20.33 16.30 8.38
N ALA A 241 21.49 15.65 8.50
CA ALA A 241 22.00 14.74 7.49
C ALA A 241 21.13 13.48 7.33
N SER A 242 20.67 12.87 8.44
CA SER A 242 19.82 11.68 8.40
C SER A 242 18.47 11.99 7.76
N THR A 243 17.89 13.15 8.06
CA THR A 243 16.64 13.62 7.46
C THR A 243 16.78 13.82 5.95
N ALA A 244 17.88 14.44 5.51
CA ALA A 244 18.17 14.61 4.08
C ALA A 244 18.38 13.26 3.37
N LEU A 245 19.13 12.31 3.97
CA LEU A 245 19.35 10.98 3.41
C LEU A 245 18.05 10.20 3.23
N VAL A 246 17.17 10.24 4.22
CA VAL A 246 15.85 9.59 4.15
C VAL A 246 15.00 10.18 3.04
N LEU A 247 15.00 11.51 2.88
CA LEU A 247 14.30 12.22 1.81
C LEU A 247 14.80 11.79 0.44
N LEU A 248 16.11 11.82 0.24
CA LEU A 248 16.75 11.41 -1.00
C LEU A 248 16.50 9.94 -1.31
N ASN A 249 16.48 9.07 -0.30
CA ASN A 249 16.15 7.67 -0.50
C ASN A 249 14.70 7.51 -1.01
N ALA A 250 13.75 8.24 -0.41
CA ALA A 250 12.36 8.25 -0.85
C ALA A 250 12.20 8.75 -2.30
N GLU A 251 12.99 9.73 -2.73
CA GLU A 251 12.99 10.26 -4.10
C GLU A 251 13.75 9.40 -5.11
N SER A 252 14.88 8.80 -4.74
CA SER A 252 15.68 7.96 -5.64
C SER A 252 14.88 6.75 -6.16
N LEU A 253 14.01 6.20 -5.30
CA LEU A 253 13.04 5.15 -5.61
C LEU A 253 11.90 5.61 -6.54
N HIS A 254 11.67 6.92 -6.69
CA HIS A 254 10.80 7.48 -7.72
C HIS A 254 11.52 7.52 -9.08
N SER A 255 12.82 7.83 -9.10
CA SER A 255 13.62 7.90 -10.32
C SER A 255 13.88 6.54 -10.98
N ALA A 256 13.91 5.45 -10.20
CA ALA A 256 14.11 4.09 -10.72
C ALA A 256 12.96 3.62 -11.63
N GLN A 257 11.70 3.99 -11.31
CA GLN A 257 10.54 3.70 -12.16
C GLN A 257 10.50 4.56 -13.43
N VAL A 258 11.12 5.76 -13.39
CA VAL A 258 11.28 6.62 -14.58
C VAL A 258 12.45 6.14 -15.46
N ARG A 259 13.48 5.53 -14.87
CA ARG A 259 14.64 5.00 -15.60
C ARG A 259 14.31 3.74 -16.40
N GLU A 260 13.46 2.84 -15.88
CA GLU A 260 12.94 1.71 -16.67
C GLU A 260 12.16 2.17 -17.90
N LYS A 261 11.45 3.30 -17.85
CA LYS A 261 10.77 3.88 -19.03
C LYS A 261 11.76 4.34 -20.11
N LYS A 262 12.93 4.88 -19.74
CA LYS A 262 13.96 5.28 -20.72
C LYS A 262 14.62 4.08 -21.38
N PHE A 263 14.90 3.00 -20.64
CA PHE A 263 15.51 1.80 -21.22
C PHE A 263 14.54 0.97 -22.09
N ALA A 264 13.24 0.97 -21.78
CA ALA A 264 12.23 0.33 -22.63
C ALA A 264 12.02 1.09 -23.96
N PHE A 265 12.03 2.43 -23.95
CA PHE A 265 11.91 3.24 -25.17
C PHE A 265 13.18 3.22 -26.03
N SER A 266 14.37 3.10 -25.42
CA SER A 266 15.65 3.03 -26.15
C SER A 266 15.93 1.68 -26.81
N LYS A 267 15.17 0.62 -26.49
CA LYS A 267 15.26 -0.70 -27.14
C LYS A 267 14.18 -0.93 -28.21
N ALA A 268 13.24 0.01 -28.35
CA ALA A 268 12.14 -0.05 -29.32
C ALA A 268 12.34 0.92 -30.52
N LEU A 269 13.50 1.56 -30.59
CA LEU A 269 14.02 2.37 -31.71
C LEU A 269 15.28 1.68 -32.23
#